data_AF-A0A7V9Q255-F1
#
_entry.id   AF-A0A7V9Q255-F1
#
_cell.length_a   1.000
_cell.length_b   1.000
_cell.length_c   1.000
_cell.angle_alpha   90.00
_cell.angle_beta   90.00
_cell.angle_gamma   90.00
#
_symmetry.space_group_name_H-M   'P 1'
#
loop_
_entity.id
_entity.type
_entity.pdbx_description
1 polymer ?
#
loop_
_entity_poly.entity_id
_entity_poly.type
_entity_poly.pdbx_seq_one_letter_code
_entity_poly.pdbx_strand_id
1 'polypeptide(L)'
;MLSIGKLSLGQEAYYLSEVLDGAEDYYLNVGEAPGRWLGSAARAIGLEGVVNADDLRAVLAGSDPTSGAPLRATKADLPGLDLTLSAPKSISIVWGLGDPAIAETVVECHERAVNAAITYLERYACHVRRGHAGAEVIEAGGFVAAGFRHRTSRLADPALHTHVLVANLAQGDDGRWTALDSRHLYRHARTAGFVYQAVLRYELATTVGLLFEEVEKGYADVAGVPKELRLEFSGRRREIVASMERHGAQSANGARAATLDTRRAKGEHVPEPE
;
A
#
# COMPACT_ATOMS: atom_id res chain seq x y z
N MET A 1 3.67 5.70 6.47
CA MET A 1 3.02 6.79 5.70
C MET A 1 1.99 6.14 4.80
N LEU A 2 0.79 6.71 4.67
CA LEU A 2 -0.19 6.26 3.69
C LEU A 2 -0.27 7.26 2.52
N SER A 3 -0.17 6.76 1.30
CA SER A 3 -0.49 7.49 0.08
C SER A 3 -1.61 6.79 -0.70
N ILE A 4 -2.29 7.51 -1.58
CA ILE A 4 -3.39 6.97 -2.40
C ILE A 4 -3.14 7.29 -3.87
N GLY A 5 -3.03 6.25 -4.68
CA GLY A 5 -3.03 6.27 -6.14
C GLY A 5 -4.36 5.78 -6.72
N LYS A 6 -4.68 6.21 -7.94
CA LYS A 6 -5.77 5.61 -8.73
C LYS A 6 -5.21 4.49 -9.57
N LEU A 7 -5.92 3.37 -9.65
CA LEU A 7 -5.54 2.28 -10.55
C LEU A 7 -5.98 2.61 -11.98
N SER A 8 -5.09 2.41 -12.94
CA SER A 8 -5.47 2.29 -14.35
C SER A 8 -5.88 0.84 -14.66
N LEU A 9 -6.69 0.66 -15.70
CA LEU A 9 -7.01 -0.68 -16.22
C LEU A 9 -5.71 -1.46 -16.52
N GLY A 10 -5.63 -2.70 -16.05
CA GLY A 10 -4.47 -3.58 -16.28
C GLY A 10 -3.29 -3.32 -15.35
N GLN A 11 -3.35 -2.33 -14.46
CA GLN A 11 -2.24 -2.01 -13.55
C GLN A 11 -1.97 -3.14 -12.54
N GLU A 12 -2.95 -3.99 -12.26
CA GLU A 12 -2.80 -5.19 -11.42
C GLU A 12 -1.76 -6.17 -11.97
N ALA A 13 -1.57 -6.21 -13.30
CA ALA A 13 -0.59 -7.08 -13.93
C ALA A 13 0.85 -6.77 -13.47
N TYR A 14 1.16 -5.50 -13.16
CA TYR A 14 2.47 -5.09 -12.63
C TYR A 14 2.77 -5.74 -11.27
N TYR A 15 1.80 -5.76 -10.37
CA TYR A 15 2.00 -6.35 -9.03
C TYR A 15 2.03 -7.88 -9.10
N LEU A 16 1.24 -8.47 -10.00
CA LEU A 16 1.26 -9.91 -10.23
C LEU A 16 2.56 -10.38 -10.89
N SER A 17 3.12 -9.61 -11.83
CA SER A 17 4.40 -9.95 -12.47
C SER A 17 5.57 -9.83 -11.50
N GLU A 18 5.60 -8.81 -10.63
CA GLU A 18 6.68 -8.69 -9.63
C GLU A 18 6.73 -9.88 -8.65
N VAL A 19 5.60 -10.54 -8.40
CA VAL A 19 5.55 -11.79 -7.63
C VAL A 19 6.06 -12.99 -8.45
N LEU A 20 5.71 -13.06 -9.74
CA LEU A 20 6.08 -14.18 -10.62
C LEU A 20 7.56 -14.16 -11.02
N ASP A 21 8.09 -12.99 -11.38
CA ASP A 21 9.52 -12.80 -11.69
C ASP A 21 10.39 -13.16 -10.48
N GLY A 22 9.85 -13.01 -9.27
CA GLY A 22 10.48 -13.43 -8.02
C GLY A 22 10.39 -14.92 -7.69
N ALA A 23 9.42 -15.63 -8.29
CA ALA A 23 9.19 -17.05 -8.05
C ALA A 23 10.15 -17.95 -8.86
N GLU A 24 10.67 -17.46 -9.99
CA GLU A 24 11.71 -18.16 -10.76
C GLU A 24 13.07 -18.19 -10.03
N ASP A 25 13.29 -17.28 -9.07
CA ASP A 25 14.46 -17.19 -8.18
C ASP A 25 14.25 -17.90 -6.82
N TYR A 26 13.57 -19.06 -6.84
CA TYR A 26 13.22 -19.86 -5.65
C TYR A 26 14.43 -20.27 -4.77
N TYR A 27 15.66 -20.21 -5.31
CA TYR A 27 16.88 -20.55 -4.59
C TYR A 27 17.57 -19.37 -3.87
N LEU A 28 17.15 -18.11 -4.12
CA LEU A 28 17.85 -16.92 -3.60
C LEU A 28 17.03 -16.07 -2.62
N ASN A 29 15.75 -16.37 -2.36
CA ASN A 29 14.85 -15.48 -1.59
C ASN A 29 14.77 -14.05 -2.17
N VAL A 30 14.91 -13.90 -3.49
CA VAL A 30 14.99 -12.59 -4.18
C VAL A 30 13.61 -12.11 -4.68
N GLY A 31 12.55 -12.92 -4.55
CA GLY A 31 11.20 -12.55 -5.00
C GLY A 31 10.38 -11.68 -4.05
N GLU A 32 9.43 -10.92 -4.62
CA GLU A 32 8.41 -10.21 -3.82
C GLU A 32 7.39 -11.19 -3.24
N ALA A 33 6.83 -10.83 -2.07
CA ALA A 33 5.92 -11.72 -1.36
C ALA A 33 4.60 -11.90 -2.13
N PRO A 34 4.00 -13.11 -2.11
CA PRO A 34 2.70 -13.31 -2.74
C PRO A 34 1.65 -12.38 -2.12
N GLY A 35 0.78 -11.82 -2.96
CA GLY A 35 -0.30 -10.96 -2.51
C GLY A 35 -1.23 -11.70 -1.55
N ARG A 36 -1.80 -10.98 -0.58
CA ARG A 36 -2.79 -11.53 0.37
C ARG A 36 -4.09 -10.74 0.37
N TRP A 37 -5.21 -11.44 0.46
CA TRP A 37 -6.53 -10.82 0.60
C TRP A 37 -6.68 -10.13 1.96
N LEU A 38 -7.23 -8.92 1.93
CA LEU A 38 -7.47 -8.02 3.04
C LEU A 38 -8.90 -7.48 2.98
N GLY A 39 -9.42 -7.05 4.14
CA GLY A 39 -10.74 -6.43 4.27
C GLY A 39 -11.87 -7.43 4.53
N SER A 40 -12.92 -6.96 5.21
CA SER A 40 -14.06 -7.78 5.60
C SER A 40 -14.93 -8.18 4.42
N ALA A 41 -15.05 -7.33 3.40
CA ALA A 41 -15.86 -7.66 2.23
C ALA A 41 -15.18 -8.70 1.33
N ALA A 42 -13.84 -8.74 1.26
CA ALA A 42 -13.12 -9.84 0.60
C ALA A 42 -13.49 -11.20 1.23
N ARG A 43 -13.39 -11.28 2.57
CA ARG A 43 -13.80 -12.48 3.32
C ARG A 43 -15.27 -12.84 3.10
N ALA A 44 -16.16 -11.84 3.07
CA ALA A 44 -17.59 -12.06 2.87
C ALA A 44 -17.93 -12.71 1.52
N ILE A 45 -17.09 -12.52 0.50
CA ILE A 45 -17.21 -13.16 -0.82
C ILE A 45 -16.27 -14.36 -1.00
N GLY A 46 -15.70 -14.89 0.09
CA GLY A 46 -14.88 -16.09 0.08
C GLY A 46 -13.41 -15.88 -0.33
N LEU A 47 -12.95 -14.64 -0.41
CA LEU A 47 -11.56 -14.33 -0.75
C LEU A 47 -10.71 -14.20 0.52
N GLU A 48 -9.88 -15.20 0.76
CA GLU A 48 -8.96 -15.26 1.90
C GLU A 48 -7.60 -15.84 1.50
N GLY A 49 -6.57 -15.56 2.29
CA GLY A 49 -5.24 -16.12 2.07
C GLY A 49 -4.50 -15.47 0.90
N VAL A 50 -3.84 -16.29 0.08
CA VAL A 50 -3.04 -15.83 -1.06
C VAL A 50 -3.94 -15.41 -2.21
N VAL A 51 -3.59 -14.30 -2.86
CA VAL A 51 -4.33 -13.75 -4.00
C VAL A 51 -4.15 -14.64 -5.23
N ASN A 52 -5.25 -15.12 -5.79
CA ASN A 52 -5.29 -15.64 -7.15
C ASN A 52 -5.39 -14.47 -8.15
N ALA A 53 -4.61 -14.54 -9.23
CA ALA A 53 -4.56 -13.49 -10.24
C ALA A 53 -5.92 -13.24 -10.93
N ASP A 54 -6.68 -14.30 -11.21
CA ASP A 54 -7.97 -14.19 -11.90
C ASP A 54 -9.04 -13.62 -10.98
N ASP A 55 -9.04 -14.00 -9.70
CA ASP A 55 -9.94 -13.42 -8.69
C ASP A 55 -9.69 -11.92 -8.55
N LEU A 56 -8.41 -11.50 -8.51
CA LEU A 56 -8.05 -10.08 -8.46
C LEU A 56 -8.54 -9.31 -9.69
N ARG A 57 -8.33 -9.87 -10.88
CA ARG A 57 -8.83 -9.26 -12.12
C ARG A 57 -10.36 -9.16 -12.11
N ALA A 58 -11.06 -10.19 -11.65
CA ALA A 58 -12.52 -10.21 -11.57
C ALA A 58 -13.04 -9.10 -10.66
N VAL A 59 -12.54 -8.99 -9.43
CA VAL A 59 -13.04 -7.98 -8.48
C VAL A 59 -12.69 -6.54 -8.91
N LEU A 60 -11.52 -6.32 -9.52
CA LEU A 60 -11.15 -5.01 -10.08
C LEU A 60 -12.01 -4.64 -11.31
N ALA A 61 -12.42 -5.63 -12.10
CA ALA A 61 -13.41 -5.43 -13.17
C ALA A 61 -14.83 -5.17 -12.63
N GLY A 62 -15.09 -5.52 -11.36
CA GLY A 62 -16.38 -5.40 -10.69
C GLY A 62 -17.28 -6.63 -10.90
N SER A 63 -16.67 -7.79 -11.07
CA SER A 63 -17.34 -9.09 -11.17
C SER A 63 -17.07 -9.95 -9.95
N ASP A 64 -18.02 -10.82 -9.63
CA ASP A 64 -17.90 -11.84 -8.60
C ASP A 64 -16.94 -12.93 -9.08
N PRO A 65 -15.88 -13.25 -8.32
CA PRO A 65 -14.84 -14.17 -8.77
C PRO A 65 -15.34 -15.63 -8.85
N THR A 66 -16.38 -15.99 -8.09
CA THR A 66 -16.90 -17.36 -8.07
C THR A 66 -17.89 -17.62 -9.21
N SER A 67 -18.83 -16.70 -9.40
CA SER A 67 -19.93 -16.83 -10.36
C SER A 67 -19.67 -16.16 -11.70
N GLY A 68 -18.71 -15.22 -11.77
CA GLY A 68 -18.48 -14.33 -12.92
C GLY A 68 -19.55 -13.26 -13.11
N ALA A 69 -20.59 -13.23 -12.27
CA ALA A 69 -21.68 -12.28 -12.39
C ALA A 69 -21.20 -10.85 -12.07
N PRO A 70 -21.75 -9.82 -12.73
CA PRO A 70 -21.41 -8.45 -12.39
C PRO A 70 -21.91 -8.12 -10.97
N LEU A 71 -21.01 -7.64 -10.10
CA LEU A 71 -21.39 -7.20 -8.75
C LEU A 71 -22.16 -5.88 -8.81
N ARG A 72 -21.85 -5.02 -9.78
CA ARG A 72 -22.54 -3.73 -9.99
C ARG A 72 -23.20 -3.67 -11.37
N ALA A 73 -24.35 -2.99 -11.44
CA ALA A 73 -25.11 -2.83 -12.68
C ALA A 73 -24.39 -2.00 -13.76
N THR A 74 -23.50 -1.09 -13.36
CA THR A 74 -22.78 -0.19 -14.26
C THR A 74 -21.27 -0.40 -14.13
N LYS A 75 -20.56 -0.40 -15.26
CA LYS A 75 -19.09 -0.40 -15.25
C LYS A 75 -18.57 0.90 -14.63
N ALA A 76 -17.56 0.82 -13.76
CA ALA A 76 -16.88 2.00 -13.26
C ALA A 76 -15.62 2.24 -14.10
N ASP A 77 -15.35 3.49 -14.45
CA ASP A 77 -14.14 3.88 -15.18
C ASP A 77 -12.87 3.71 -14.33
N LEU A 78 -13.03 3.76 -13.00
CA LEU A 78 -11.95 3.53 -12.03
C LEU A 78 -12.08 2.11 -11.45
N PRO A 79 -11.14 1.19 -11.75
CA PRO A 79 -11.14 -0.16 -11.20
C PRO A 79 -10.98 -0.21 -9.68
N GLY A 80 -10.15 0.68 -9.14
CA GLY A 80 -9.77 0.67 -7.73
C GLY A 80 -8.80 1.78 -7.35
N LEU A 81 -8.35 1.72 -6.11
CA LEU A 81 -7.36 2.61 -5.52
C LEU A 81 -6.19 1.79 -4.99
N ASP A 82 -4.98 2.33 -5.13
CA ASP A 82 -3.77 1.79 -4.50
C ASP A 82 -3.48 2.59 -3.24
N LEU A 83 -3.59 1.93 -2.09
CA LEU A 83 -3.27 2.48 -0.78
C LEU A 83 -1.89 1.99 -0.38
N THR A 84 -0.87 2.83 -0.56
CA THR A 84 0.52 2.44 -0.26
C THR A 84 0.90 2.82 1.16
N LEU A 85 1.20 1.82 1.99
CA LEU A 85 1.64 1.96 3.37
C LEU A 85 3.14 1.71 3.47
N SER A 86 3.92 2.76 3.73
CA SER A 86 5.38 2.69 3.80
C SER A 86 5.90 2.86 5.23
N ALA A 87 6.80 1.99 5.65
CA ALA A 87 7.50 2.12 6.93
C ALA A 87 8.45 3.33 6.93
N PRO A 88 8.78 3.91 8.10
CA PRO A 88 9.91 4.83 8.22
C PRO A 88 11.21 4.24 7.65
N LYS A 89 12.10 5.11 7.16
CA LYS A 89 13.34 4.67 6.53
C LYS A 89 14.23 3.92 7.52
N SER A 90 14.33 4.37 8.78
CA SER A 90 15.06 3.64 9.82
C SER A 90 14.57 2.20 10.00
N ILE A 91 13.25 1.98 10.02
CA ILE A 91 12.66 0.63 10.10
C ILE A 91 13.02 -0.18 8.86
N SER A 92 12.94 0.44 7.67
CA SER A 92 13.34 -0.25 6.42
C SER A 92 14.82 -0.62 6.41
N ILE A 93 15.71 0.18 7.03
CA ILE A 93 17.13 -0.11 7.18
C ILE A 93 17.34 -1.28 8.16
N VAL A 94 16.69 -1.24 9.34
CA VAL A 94 16.73 -2.34 10.32
C VAL A 94 16.27 -3.65 9.69
N TRP A 95 15.20 -3.60 8.90
CA TRP A 95 14.67 -4.75 8.20
C TRP A 95 15.56 -5.23 7.03
N GLY A 96 16.11 -4.31 6.24
CA GLY A 96 16.87 -4.65 5.05
C GLY A 96 18.32 -5.05 5.31
N LEU A 97 18.93 -4.55 6.38
CA LEU A 97 20.33 -4.82 6.74
C LEU A 97 20.49 -5.61 8.05
N GLY A 98 19.38 -5.88 8.75
CA GLY A 98 19.39 -6.63 10.00
C GLY A 98 19.47 -8.15 9.82
N ASP A 99 19.51 -8.84 10.94
CA ASP A 99 19.47 -10.31 10.99
C ASP A 99 18.18 -10.86 10.34
N PRO A 100 18.23 -11.99 9.59
CA PRO A 100 17.06 -12.56 8.93
C PRO A 100 15.86 -12.82 9.86
N ALA A 101 16.08 -13.26 11.10
CA ALA A 101 14.99 -13.51 12.05
C ALA A 101 14.34 -12.21 12.52
N ILE A 102 15.14 -11.15 12.71
CA ILE A 102 14.62 -9.81 12.99
C ILE A 102 13.84 -9.30 11.78
N ALA A 103 14.36 -9.49 10.57
CA ALA A 103 13.70 -9.04 9.34
C ALA A 103 12.32 -9.71 9.17
N GLU A 104 12.20 -11.01 9.45
CA GLU A 104 10.92 -11.72 9.46
C GLU A 104 9.96 -11.13 10.50
N THR A 105 10.42 -10.91 11.73
CA THR A 105 9.60 -10.33 12.80
C THR A 105 9.12 -8.90 12.44
N VAL A 106 9.99 -8.09 11.83
CA VAL A 106 9.63 -6.73 11.37
C VAL A 106 8.54 -6.78 10.29
N VAL A 107 8.62 -7.75 9.39
CA VAL A 107 7.60 -7.98 8.35
C VAL A 107 6.25 -8.29 8.98
N GLU A 108 6.20 -9.19 9.96
CA GLU A 108 4.93 -9.51 10.64
C GLU A 108 4.34 -8.30 11.37
N CYS A 109 5.18 -7.51 12.05
CA CYS A 109 4.77 -6.26 12.69
C CYS A 109 4.19 -5.27 11.68
N HIS A 110 4.83 -5.15 10.51
CA HIS A 110 4.36 -4.33 9.40
C HIS A 110 3.02 -4.79 8.86
N GLU A 111 2.81 -6.10 8.67
CA GLU A 111 1.54 -6.65 8.21
C GLU A 111 0.41 -6.43 9.23
N ARG A 112 0.68 -6.58 10.53
CA ARG A 112 -0.28 -6.22 11.60
C ARG A 112 -0.64 -4.74 11.57
N ALA A 113 0.35 -3.86 11.37
CA ALA A 113 0.11 -2.43 11.24
C ALA A 113 -0.68 -2.06 9.96
N VAL A 114 -0.42 -2.74 8.84
CA VAL A 114 -1.20 -2.58 7.60
C VAL A 114 -2.66 -2.96 7.87
N ASN A 115 -2.90 -4.13 8.47
CA ASN A 115 -4.25 -4.59 8.81
C ASN A 115 -4.98 -3.59 9.72
N ALA A 116 -4.32 -3.06 10.75
CA ALA A 116 -4.93 -2.07 11.63
C ALA A 116 -5.37 -0.79 10.90
N ALA A 117 -4.56 -0.33 9.92
CA ALA A 117 -4.92 0.83 9.10
C ALA A 117 -6.09 0.52 8.15
N ILE A 118 -6.14 -0.68 7.56
CA ILE A 118 -7.26 -1.11 6.74
C ILE A 118 -8.54 -1.23 7.57
N THR A 119 -8.49 -1.86 8.75
CA THR A 119 -9.64 -1.95 9.67
C THR A 119 -10.14 -0.56 10.09
N TYR A 120 -9.24 0.39 10.35
CA TYR A 120 -9.63 1.78 10.62
C TYR A 120 -10.35 2.40 9.41
N LEU A 121 -9.82 2.23 8.19
CA LEU A 121 -10.44 2.76 6.98
C LEU A 121 -11.78 2.09 6.67
N GLU A 122 -11.94 0.79 6.92
CA GLU A 122 -13.22 0.11 6.76
C GLU A 122 -14.27 0.72 7.68
N ARG A 123 -13.92 0.95 8.95
CA ARG A 123 -14.83 1.51 9.94
C ARG A 123 -15.25 2.95 9.66
N TYR A 124 -14.34 3.79 9.17
CA TYR A 124 -14.58 5.24 9.10
C TYR A 124 -14.62 5.81 7.68
N ALA A 125 -14.20 5.04 6.68
CA ALA A 125 -14.04 5.52 5.31
C ALA A 125 -14.69 4.63 4.25
N CYS A 126 -15.23 3.46 4.60
CA CYS A 126 -15.98 2.61 3.68
C CYS A 126 -17.43 3.07 3.56
N HIS A 127 -17.71 3.86 2.53
CA HIS A 127 -19.05 4.38 2.26
C HIS A 127 -19.41 4.22 0.79
N VAL A 128 -20.69 4.14 0.52
CA VAL A 128 -21.27 4.14 -0.83
C VAL A 128 -22.38 5.17 -0.94
N ARG A 129 -22.80 5.49 -2.17
CA ARG A 129 -23.81 6.52 -2.44
C ARG A 129 -25.12 5.93 -2.96
N ARG A 130 -26.24 6.56 -2.61
CA ARG A 130 -27.62 6.17 -2.98
C ARG A 130 -28.46 7.37 -3.41
N GLY A 131 -29.64 7.10 -3.96
CA GLY A 131 -30.57 8.11 -4.43
C GLY A 131 -30.16 8.79 -5.73
N HIS A 132 -31.00 9.72 -6.19
CA HIS A 132 -30.73 10.51 -7.39
C HIS A 132 -29.41 11.28 -7.25
N ALA A 133 -28.53 11.16 -8.24
CA ALA A 133 -27.18 11.73 -8.24
C ALA A 133 -26.31 11.35 -7.01
N GLY A 134 -26.63 10.25 -6.31
CA GLY A 134 -25.89 9.81 -5.14
C GLY A 134 -26.03 10.75 -3.93
N ALA A 135 -27.19 11.39 -3.75
CA ALA A 135 -27.41 12.37 -2.68
C ALA A 135 -27.19 11.80 -1.26
N GLU A 136 -27.46 10.52 -1.08
CA GLU A 136 -27.34 9.84 0.21
C GLU A 136 -25.99 9.12 0.31
N VAL A 137 -25.35 9.20 1.48
CA VAL A 137 -24.12 8.48 1.81
C VAL A 137 -24.45 7.49 2.90
N ILE A 138 -24.17 6.21 2.65
CA ILE A 138 -24.42 5.11 3.59
C ILE A 138 -23.13 4.36 3.87
N GLU A 139 -23.03 3.77 5.05
CA GLU A 139 -21.92 2.88 5.42
C GLU A 139 -21.96 1.60 4.59
N ALA A 140 -20.79 1.02 4.35
CA ALA A 140 -20.64 -0.21 3.58
C ALA A 140 -19.88 -1.29 4.35
N GLY A 141 -20.09 -2.55 3.97
CA GLY A 141 -19.62 -3.75 4.68
C GLY A 141 -18.11 -4.02 4.65
N GLY A 142 -17.29 -3.04 4.28
CA GLY A 142 -15.83 -3.13 4.18
C GLY A 142 -15.29 -3.19 2.75
N PHE A 143 -14.01 -3.49 2.62
CA PHE A 143 -13.27 -3.49 1.36
C PHE A 143 -13.05 -4.90 0.82
N VAL A 144 -13.06 -5.00 -0.51
CA VAL A 144 -12.42 -6.09 -1.23
C VAL A 144 -11.03 -5.59 -1.61
N ALA A 145 -9.98 -6.05 -0.91
CA ALA A 145 -8.64 -5.51 -1.07
C ALA A 145 -7.55 -6.59 -1.14
N ALA A 146 -6.48 -6.34 -1.90
CA ALA A 146 -5.33 -7.21 -2.01
C ALA A 146 -4.05 -6.46 -1.61
N GLY A 147 -3.30 -6.99 -0.64
CA GLY A 147 -2.04 -6.42 -0.16
C GLY A 147 -0.83 -7.09 -0.80
N PHE A 148 0.04 -6.31 -1.44
CA PHE A 148 1.31 -6.73 -2.02
C PHE A 148 2.46 -6.06 -1.28
N ARG A 149 3.22 -6.84 -0.52
CA ARG A 149 4.36 -6.34 0.27
C ARG A 149 5.61 -6.30 -0.60
N HIS A 150 6.22 -5.13 -0.68
CA HIS A 150 7.41 -4.87 -1.48
C HIS A 150 8.64 -4.59 -0.62
N ARG A 151 9.79 -5.01 -1.12
CA ARG A 151 11.06 -4.99 -0.40
C ARG A 151 11.92 -3.76 -0.68
N THR A 152 12.09 -3.41 -1.94
CA THR A 152 13.08 -2.42 -2.36
C THR A 152 12.43 -1.21 -3.01
N SER A 153 13.13 -0.08 -2.93
CA SER A 153 12.81 1.05 -3.78
C SER A 153 13.29 0.78 -5.22
N ARG A 154 12.94 1.69 -6.14
CA ARG A 154 13.44 1.63 -7.53
C ARG A 154 14.96 1.73 -7.65
N LEU A 155 15.63 2.31 -6.66
CA LEU A 155 17.09 2.41 -6.58
C LEU A 155 17.70 1.31 -5.72
N ALA A 156 16.99 0.19 -5.52
CA ALA A 156 17.38 -0.91 -4.65
C ALA A 156 17.55 -0.58 -3.15
N ASP A 157 17.35 0.68 -2.72
CA ASP A 157 17.35 1.02 -1.29
C ASP A 157 16.31 0.20 -0.50
N PRO A 158 16.62 -0.23 0.74
CA PRO A 158 15.64 -0.86 1.63
C PRO A 158 14.40 0.02 1.80
N ALA A 159 13.24 -0.48 1.40
CA ALA A 159 11.99 0.26 1.47
C ALA A 159 10.83 -0.70 1.74
N LEU A 160 10.55 -0.98 3.01
CA LEU A 160 9.43 -1.82 3.38
C LEU A 160 8.12 -1.06 3.16
N HIS A 161 7.30 -1.54 2.25
CA HIS A 161 5.97 -0.99 1.99
C HIS A 161 4.99 -2.05 1.51
N THR A 162 3.70 -1.76 1.66
CA THR A 162 2.63 -2.60 1.10
C THR A 162 1.73 -1.75 0.22
N HIS A 163 1.51 -2.21 -1.00
CA HIS A 163 0.46 -1.72 -1.89
C HIS A 163 -0.83 -2.46 -1.58
N VAL A 164 -1.83 -1.76 -1.06
CA VAL A 164 -3.16 -2.33 -0.82
C VAL A 164 -4.09 -1.89 -1.93
N LEU A 165 -4.33 -2.79 -2.88
CA LEU A 165 -5.23 -2.57 -4.01
C LEU A 165 -6.66 -2.77 -3.54
N VAL A 166 -7.39 -1.68 -3.35
CA VAL A 166 -8.80 -1.69 -2.95
C VAL A 166 -9.65 -1.60 -4.21
N ALA A 167 -10.46 -2.63 -4.49
CA ALA A 167 -11.43 -2.58 -5.58
C ALA A 167 -12.41 -1.42 -5.36
N ASN A 168 -12.77 -0.70 -6.42
CA ASN A 168 -13.74 0.39 -6.36
C ASN A 168 -15.16 -0.17 -6.30
N LEU A 169 -15.43 -0.89 -5.22
CA LEU A 169 -16.62 -1.70 -5.03
C LEU A 169 -16.80 -1.97 -3.53
N ALA A 170 -18.01 -1.71 -3.02
CA ALA A 170 -18.41 -2.12 -1.68
C ALA A 170 -19.93 -2.37 -1.62
N GLN A 171 -20.35 -3.23 -0.70
CA GLN A 171 -21.75 -3.57 -0.47
C GLN A 171 -22.33 -2.65 0.59
N GLY A 172 -23.42 -1.93 0.26
CA GLY A 172 -24.18 -1.19 1.26
C GLY A 172 -24.94 -2.14 2.21
N ASP A 173 -25.44 -1.60 3.31
CA ASP A 173 -26.34 -2.30 4.23
C ASP A 173 -27.62 -2.83 3.56
N ASP A 174 -28.03 -2.21 2.45
CA ASP A 174 -29.10 -2.65 1.54
C ASP A 174 -28.75 -3.88 0.68
N GLY A 175 -27.56 -4.47 0.87
CA GLY A 175 -27.08 -5.63 0.12
C GLY A 175 -26.63 -5.31 -1.31
N ARG A 176 -26.69 -4.05 -1.75
CA ARG A 176 -26.32 -3.67 -3.12
C ARG A 176 -24.86 -3.26 -3.20
N TRP A 177 -24.17 -3.81 -4.19
CA TRP A 177 -22.80 -3.43 -4.50
C TRP A 177 -22.74 -2.23 -5.45
N THR A 178 -21.90 -1.26 -5.10
CA THR A 178 -21.69 -0.02 -5.87
C THR A 178 -20.26 0.48 -5.69
N ALA A 179 -19.87 1.49 -6.48
CA ALA A 179 -18.56 2.13 -6.32
C ALA A 179 -18.40 2.80 -4.93
N LEU A 180 -17.18 2.78 -4.42
CA LEU A 180 -16.81 3.44 -3.17
C LEU A 180 -16.90 4.95 -3.31
N ASP A 181 -17.36 5.63 -2.26
CA ASP A 181 -17.17 7.06 -2.10
C ASP A 181 -15.73 7.38 -1.65
N SER A 182 -14.81 7.35 -2.62
CA SER A 182 -13.37 7.57 -2.39
C SER A 182 -13.02 8.87 -1.67
N ARG A 183 -13.91 9.87 -1.62
CA ARG A 183 -13.68 11.11 -0.88
C ARG A 183 -13.45 10.84 0.60
N HIS A 184 -14.12 9.84 1.17
CA HIS A 184 -13.91 9.44 2.56
C HIS A 184 -12.53 8.81 2.78
N LEU A 185 -12.05 7.99 1.85
CA LEU A 185 -10.69 7.45 1.90
C LEU A 185 -9.64 8.58 1.92
N TYR A 186 -9.76 9.57 1.04
CA TYR A 186 -8.84 10.72 1.03
C TYR A 186 -8.90 11.55 2.31
N ARG A 187 -10.09 11.75 2.90
CA ARG A 187 -10.25 12.47 4.18
C ARG A 187 -9.58 11.74 5.34
N HIS A 188 -9.69 10.41 5.37
CA HIS A 188 -9.16 9.58 6.46
C HIS A 188 -7.72 9.11 6.24
N ALA A 189 -7.15 9.32 5.05
CA ALA A 189 -5.83 8.81 4.66
C ALA A 189 -4.73 9.18 5.66
N ARG A 190 -4.70 10.45 6.10
CA ARG A 190 -3.69 10.92 7.06
C ARG A 190 -3.80 10.20 8.40
N THR A 191 -5.02 10.06 8.92
CA THR A 191 -5.27 9.39 10.20
C THR A 191 -4.99 7.90 10.11
N ALA A 192 -5.39 7.22 9.04
CA ALA A 192 -5.03 5.82 8.80
C ALA A 192 -3.52 5.62 8.74
N GLY A 193 -2.81 6.57 8.11
CA GLY A 193 -1.35 6.60 8.14
C GLY A 193 -0.77 6.74 9.56
N PHE A 194 -1.41 7.49 10.45
CA PHE A 194 -1.00 7.58 11.86
C PHE A 194 -1.33 6.32 12.66
N VAL A 195 -2.47 5.67 12.40
CA VAL A 195 -2.82 4.37 12.99
C VAL A 195 -1.76 3.34 12.62
N TYR A 196 -1.43 3.23 11.33
CA TYR A 196 -0.35 2.36 10.85
C TYR A 196 0.97 2.64 11.61
N GLN A 197 1.38 3.91 11.69
CA GLN A 197 2.63 4.27 12.34
C GLN A 197 2.64 3.95 13.84
N ALA A 198 1.53 4.19 14.54
CA ALA A 198 1.40 3.91 15.96
C ALA A 198 1.45 2.41 16.25
N VAL A 199 0.69 1.60 15.49
CA VAL A 199 0.68 0.15 15.64
C VAL A 199 2.05 -0.43 15.29
N LEU A 200 2.66 -0.02 14.18
CA LEU A 200 3.99 -0.52 13.80
C LEU A 200 5.04 -0.29 14.89
N ARG A 201 5.07 0.91 15.48
CA ARG A 201 6.00 1.21 16.58
C ARG A 201 5.72 0.36 17.82
N TYR A 202 4.45 0.23 18.19
CA TYR A 202 4.06 -0.59 19.34
C TYR A 202 4.48 -2.06 19.16
N GLU A 203 4.17 -2.63 18.00
CA GLU A 203 4.52 -4.00 17.64
C GLU A 203 6.03 -4.21 17.68
N LEU A 204 6.81 -3.33 17.04
CA LEU A 204 8.26 -3.43 17.01
C LEU A 204 8.92 -3.22 18.38
N ALA A 205 8.39 -2.30 19.20
CA ALA A 205 8.90 -2.08 20.55
C ALA A 205 8.65 -3.27 21.46
N THR A 206 7.51 -3.94 21.32
CA THR A 206 7.12 -5.05 22.20
C THR A 206 7.67 -6.41 21.77
N THR A 207 7.84 -6.64 20.47
CA THR A 207 8.30 -7.93 19.93
C THR A 207 9.81 -7.98 19.70
N VAL A 208 10.39 -6.92 19.13
CA VAL A 208 11.82 -6.84 18.81
C VAL A 208 12.60 -6.07 19.89
N GLY A 209 11.92 -5.24 20.69
CA GLY A 209 12.57 -4.39 21.68
C GLY A 209 13.15 -3.09 21.10
N LEU A 210 12.69 -2.67 19.90
CA LEU A 210 13.17 -1.43 19.29
C LEU A 210 12.72 -0.20 20.09
N LEU A 211 13.65 0.72 20.30
CA LEU A 211 13.39 2.04 20.85
C LEU A 211 13.20 3.05 19.72
N PHE A 212 12.41 4.09 19.96
CA PHE A 212 12.09 5.12 18.97
C PHE A 212 12.46 6.50 19.48
N GLU A 213 12.83 7.38 18.56
CA GLU A 213 12.96 8.83 18.79
C GLU A 213 11.59 9.44 19.16
N GLU A 214 11.57 10.73 19.51
CA GLU A 214 10.33 11.45 19.78
C GLU A 214 9.39 11.44 18.56
N VAL A 215 8.09 11.31 18.82
CA VAL A 215 7.09 11.26 17.76
C VAL A 215 6.81 12.66 17.23
N GLU A 216 7.23 12.93 16.01
CA GLU A 216 6.93 14.15 15.28
C GLU A 216 5.86 13.91 14.21
N LYS A 217 4.75 14.64 14.30
CA LYS A 217 3.64 14.56 13.32
C LYS A 217 3.18 13.13 13.04
N GLY A 218 3.21 12.26 14.06
CA GLY A 218 2.80 10.85 13.99
C GLY A 218 3.88 9.87 13.52
N TYR A 219 5.10 10.34 13.24
CA TYR A 219 6.24 9.54 12.80
C TYR A 219 7.35 9.55 13.85
N ALA A 220 8.08 8.46 13.97
CA ALA A 220 9.34 8.41 14.70
C ALA A 220 10.27 7.42 14.00
N ASP A 221 11.57 7.71 14.01
CA ASP A 221 12.59 6.79 13.55
C ASP A 221 13.11 5.94 14.72
N VAL A 222 13.70 4.78 14.41
CA VAL A 222 14.32 3.90 15.41
C VAL A 222 15.53 4.61 16.02
N ALA A 223 15.57 4.67 17.35
CA ALA A 223 16.67 5.26 18.09
C ALA A 223 17.98 4.50 17.80
N GLY A 224 19.06 5.23 17.54
CA GLY A 224 20.36 4.65 17.21
C GLY A 224 20.59 4.39 15.71
N VAL A 225 19.60 4.61 14.84
CA VAL A 225 19.81 4.62 13.38
C VAL A 225 20.23 6.03 12.93
N PRO A 226 21.49 6.25 12.50
CA PRO A 226 22.00 7.59 12.22
C PRO A 226 21.21 8.30 11.11
N LYS A 227 21.09 9.62 11.21
CA LYS A 227 20.38 10.44 10.22
C LYS A 227 21.07 10.39 8.86
N GLU A 228 22.39 10.35 8.86
CA GLU A 228 23.25 10.25 7.68
C GLU A 228 22.95 8.97 6.91
N LEU A 229 22.82 7.84 7.63
CA LEU A 229 22.47 6.55 7.05
C LEU A 229 21.06 6.55 6.45
N ARG A 230 20.09 7.18 7.13
CA ARG A 230 18.73 7.35 6.61
C ARG A 230 18.71 8.15 5.32
N LEU A 231 19.51 9.23 5.25
CA LEU A 231 19.62 10.08 4.06
C LEU A 231 20.27 9.34 2.89
N GLU A 232 21.28 8.50 3.17
CA GLU A 232 21.96 7.72 2.14
C GLU A 232 21.02 6.75 1.44
N PHE A 233 20.28 5.95 2.21
CA PHE A 233 19.26 5.04 1.69
C PHE A 233 17.93 5.74 1.31
N SER A 234 17.93 7.06 1.13
CA SER A 234 16.79 7.84 0.67
C SER A 234 17.02 8.43 -0.71
N GLY A 235 17.80 7.76 -1.57
CA GLY A 235 18.18 8.23 -2.91
C GLY A 235 16.99 8.74 -3.72
N ARG A 236 15.89 7.97 -3.71
CA ARG A 236 14.66 8.35 -4.43
C ARG A 236 14.06 9.67 -3.94
N ARG A 237 14.09 9.92 -2.64
CA ARG A 237 13.59 11.17 -2.06
C ARG A 237 14.50 12.34 -2.43
N ARG A 238 15.82 12.13 -2.48
CA ARG A 238 16.80 13.14 -2.92
C ARG A 238 16.50 13.58 -4.37
N GLU A 239 16.24 12.64 -5.28
CA GLU A 239 15.88 12.95 -6.67
C GLU A 239 14.59 13.78 -6.78
N ILE A 240 13.55 13.41 -6.03
CA ILE A 240 12.27 14.12 -6.04
C ILE A 240 12.43 15.54 -5.51
N VAL A 241 13.14 15.72 -4.39
CA VAL A 241 13.41 17.04 -3.81
C VAL A 241 14.21 17.90 -4.78
N ALA A 242 15.28 17.36 -5.38
CA ALA A 242 16.06 18.07 -6.38
C ALA A 242 15.26 18.43 -7.64
N SER A 243 14.32 17.58 -8.09
CA SER A 243 13.40 17.93 -9.19
C SER A 243 12.41 19.01 -8.76
N MET A 244 11.87 18.96 -7.53
CA MET A 244 11.00 20.01 -7.01
C MET A 244 11.72 21.36 -6.94
N GLU A 245 12.96 21.38 -6.43
CA GLU A 245 13.79 22.59 -6.36
C GLU A 245 14.08 23.16 -7.75
N ARG A 246 14.49 22.32 -8.72
CA ARG A 246 14.72 22.74 -10.11
C ARG A 246 13.50 23.38 -10.76
N HIS A 247 12.30 22.92 -10.41
CA HIS A 247 11.05 23.40 -10.98
C HIS A 247 10.33 24.43 -10.10
N GLY A 248 10.95 24.91 -9.01
CA GLY A 248 10.33 25.87 -8.08
C GLY A 248 9.05 25.36 -7.42
N ALA A 249 8.87 24.05 -7.32
CA ALA A 249 7.65 23.42 -6.85
C ALA A 249 7.65 23.24 -5.33
N GLN A 250 6.65 23.79 -4.65
CA GLN A 250 6.51 23.68 -3.18
C GLN A 250 5.19 23.01 -2.73
N SER A 251 4.37 22.55 -3.68
CA SER A 251 3.04 21.98 -3.40
C SER A 251 3.03 20.46 -3.48
N ALA A 252 2.01 19.82 -2.88
CA ALA A 252 1.80 18.37 -2.98
C ALA A 252 1.60 17.89 -4.44
N ASN A 253 0.99 18.73 -5.30
CA ASN A 253 0.86 18.44 -6.73
C ASN A 253 2.22 18.54 -7.43
N GLY A 254 3.05 19.51 -7.05
CA GLY A 254 4.44 19.61 -7.50
C GLY A 254 5.29 18.40 -7.12
N ALA A 255 5.13 17.90 -5.89
CA ALA A 255 5.79 16.67 -5.45
C ALA A 255 5.35 15.44 -6.26
N ARG A 256 4.07 15.33 -6.59
CA ARG A 256 3.54 14.25 -7.47
C ARG A 256 4.12 14.35 -8.88
N ALA A 257 4.16 15.54 -9.46
CA ALA A 257 4.74 15.77 -10.78
C ALA A 257 6.23 15.40 -10.80
N ALA A 258 7.00 15.89 -9.82
CA ALA A 258 8.42 15.54 -9.66
C ALA A 258 8.64 14.03 -9.44
N THR A 259 7.73 13.35 -8.74
CA THR A 259 7.77 11.90 -8.56
C THR A 259 7.57 11.14 -9.87
N LEU A 260 6.71 11.63 -10.77
CA LEU A 260 6.50 11.02 -12.08
C LEU A 260 7.66 11.33 -13.04
N ASP A 261 8.12 12.58 -13.06
CA ASP A 261 9.22 13.06 -13.90
C ASP A 261 10.54 12.33 -13.64
N THR A 262 10.89 12.16 -12.36
CA THR A 262 12.13 11.48 -11.98
C THR A 262 12.07 9.95 -12.11
N ARG A 263 10.93 9.37 -12.52
CA ARG A 263 10.69 7.92 -12.47
C ARG A 263 11.46 7.20 -13.59
N ARG A 264 12.58 6.54 -13.28
CA ARG A 264 13.18 5.52 -14.16
C ARG A 264 12.41 4.20 -14.10
N ALA A 265 12.43 3.42 -15.19
CA ALA A 265 11.92 2.06 -15.21
C ALA A 265 12.75 1.17 -14.26
N LYS A 266 12.10 0.25 -13.53
CA LYS A 266 12.79 -0.72 -12.67
C LYS A 266 13.42 -1.76 -13.61
N GLY A 267 14.75 -1.83 -13.69
CA GLY A 267 15.48 -2.75 -14.60
C GLY A 267 16.67 -2.15 -15.36
N GLU A 268 16.90 -0.84 -15.33
CA GLU A 268 18.19 -0.29 -15.79
C GLU A 268 19.25 -0.59 -14.73
N HIS A 269 20.00 -1.67 -14.95
CA HIS A 269 21.19 -2.03 -14.19
C HIS A 269 22.09 -0.78 -14.07
N VAL A 270 22.36 -0.35 -12.85
CA VAL A 270 23.43 0.63 -12.61
C VAL A 270 24.72 -0.14 -12.91
N PRO A 271 25.52 0.22 -13.94
CA PRO A 271 26.79 -0.46 -14.15
C PRO A 271 27.63 -0.26 -12.89
N GLU A 272 28.19 -1.36 -12.37
CA GLU A 272 29.18 -1.29 -11.31
C GLU A 272 30.31 -0.36 -11.75
N PRO A 273 30.70 0.64 -10.94
CA PRO A 273 31.89 1.43 -11.25
C PRO A 273 33.12 0.52 -11.15
N GLU A 274 33.94 0.53 -12.22
CA GLU A 274 35.25 -0.13 -12.30
C GLU A 274 36.22 0.28 -11.18
#